data_AF-A0A9E0LWA5-F1
#
_entry.id   AF-A0A9E0LWA5-F1
#
_cell.length_a   1.000
_cell.length_b   1.000
_cell.length_c   1.000
_cell.angle_alpha   90.00
_cell.angle_beta   90.00
_cell.angle_gamma   90.00
#
_symmetry.space_group_name_H-M   'P 1'
#
loop_
_entity.id
_entity.type
_entity.pdbx_description
1 polymer ?
#
loop_
_entity_poly.entity_id
_entity_poly.type
_entity_poly.pdbx_seq_one_letter_code
_entity_poly.pdbx_strand_id
1 'polypeptide(L)'
;SVERLTPLLRVANALDCTHATRVVELYASLKGRREVMVEVLSPFEVGLELAAARDRARLFEKVFARRLTFRQGLKKPSRRR
;
A
#
# COMPACT_ATOMS: atom_id res chain seq x y z
N SER A 1 -1.45 -7.39 -19.29
CA SER A 1 -0.12 -8.04 -19.42
C SER A 1 0.33 -8.51 -18.04
N VAL A 2 0.97 -9.68 -17.97
CA VAL A 2 1.51 -10.27 -16.72
C VAL A 2 2.45 -9.30 -16.01
N GLU A 3 3.18 -8.49 -16.77
CA GLU A 3 4.08 -7.43 -16.27
C GLU A 3 3.40 -6.39 -15.38
N ARG A 4 2.09 -6.15 -15.52
CA ARG A 4 1.33 -5.23 -14.65
C ARG A 4 0.97 -5.85 -13.31
N LEU A 5 0.91 -7.17 -13.21
CA LEU A 5 0.61 -7.88 -11.96
C LEU A 5 1.84 -7.90 -11.04
N THR A 6 3.04 -8.07 -11.60
CA THR A 6 4.30 -8.12 -10.84
C THR A 6 4.50 -6.94 -9.87
N PRO A 7 4.39 -5.66 -10.28
CA PRO A 7 4.53 -4.53 -9.35
C PRO A 7 3.46 -4.53 -8.25
N LEU A 8 2.22 -4.92 -8.56
CA LEU A 8 1.14 -4.99 -7.57
C LEU A 8 1.44 -6.05 -6.51
N LEU A 9 1.85 -7.25 -6.94
CA LEU A 9 2.19 -8.36 -6.04
C LEU A 9 3.43 -8.06 -5.19
N ARG A 10 4.42 -7.36 -5.74
CA ARG A 10 5.61 -6.94 -4.97
C ARG A 10 5.26 -5.98 -3.85
N VAL A 11 4.37 -5.02 -4.11
CA VAL A 11 3.88 -4.09 -3.08
C VAL A 11 3.04 -4.84 -2.05
N ALA A 12 2.12 -5.71 -2.49
CA ALA A 12 1.30 -6.51 -1.58
C ALA A 12 2.16 -7.38 -0.64
N ASN A 13 3.15 -8.06 -1.19
CA ASN A 13 4.11 -8.85 -0.42
C ASN A 13 4.89 -7.99 0.60
N ALA A 14 5.27 -6.76 0.23
CA ALA A 14 5.93 -5.84 1.16
C ALA A 14 5.09 -5.50 2.40
N LEU A 15 3.78 -5.38 2.20
CA LEU A 15 2.81 -5.06 3.24
C LEU A 15 2.43 -6.27 4.10
N ASP A 16 2.79 -7.48 3.69
CA ASP A 16 2.43 -8.75 4.35
C ASP A 16 3.63 -9.45 5.03
N CYS A 17 4.87 -9.14 4.62
CA CYS A 17 6.07 -9.92 4.98
C CYS A 17 6.58 -9.77 6.43
N THR A 18 6.18 -8.76 7.20
CA THR A 18 6.66 -8.60 8.58
C THR A 18 5.61 -9.12 9.55
N HIS A 19 5.80 -10.38 9.96
CA HIS A 19 4.93 -11.14 10.88
C HIS A 19 4.61 -10.45 12.23
N ALA A 20 5.29 -9.35 12.57
CA ALA A 20 5.03 -8.58 13.79
C ALA A 20 3.79 -7.68 13.68
N THR A 21 3.42 -7.25 12.47
CA THR A 21 2.50 -6.12 12.30
C THR A 21 1.63 -6.29 11.05
N ARG A 22 0.46 -6.92 11.20
CA ARG A 22 -0.38 -7.25 10.04
C ARG A 22 -1.12 -6.03 9.50
N VAL A 23 -0.93 -5.69 8.23
CA VAL A 23 -1.88 -4.86 7.47
C VAL A 23 -3.16 -5.68 7.28
N VAL A 24 -4.29 -5.16 7.77
CA VAL A 24 -5.58 -5.87 7.76
C VAL A 24 -6.37 -5.56 6.50
N GLU A 25 -6.37 -4.29 6.09
CA GLU A 25 -7.05 -3.82 4.88
C GLU A 25 -6.21 -2.74 4.20
N LEU A 26 -6.43 -2.59 2.90
CA LEU A 26 -5.85 -1.50 2.12
C LEU A 26 -6.91 -0.83 1.25
N TYR A 27 -6.81 0.48 1.12
CA TYR A 27 -7.63 1.28 0.22
C TYR A 27 -6.73 2.06 -0.73
N ALA A 28 -6.95 1.94 -2.04
CA ALA A 28 -6.21 2.67 -3.05
C ALA A 28 -7.11 3.71 -3.73
N SER A 29 -6.64 4.96 -3.80
CA SER A 29 -7.35 6.05 -4.46
C SER A 29 -6.45 6.80 -5.43
N LEU A 30 -7.04 7.36 -6.49
CA LEU A 30 -6.33 8.25 -7.40
C LEU A 30 -6.31 9.66 -6.81
N LYS A 31 -5.10 10.22 -6.70
CA LYS A 31 -4.88 11.63 -6.33
C LYS A 31 -4.44 12.37 -7.59
N GLY A 32 -5.40 13.04 -8.23
CA GLY A 32 -5.17 13.66 -9.52
C GLY A 32 -4.81 12.65 -10.62
N ARG A 33 -3.95 13.06 -11.56
CA ARG A 33 -3.62 12.25 -12.75
C ARG A 33 -2.41 11.33 -12.59
N ARG A 34 -1.50 11.65 -11.67
CA ARG A 34 -0.17 11.02 -11.58
C ARG A 34 0.11 10.29 -10.27
N GLU A 35 -0.81 10.29 -9.31
CA GLU A 35 -0.57 9.70 -7.99
C GLU A 35 -1.67 8.71 -7.63
N VAL A 36 -1.24 7.57 -7.07
CA VAL A 36 -2.07 6.59 -6.40
C VAL A 36 -1.69 6.62 -4.92
N MET A 37 -2.64 6.97 -4.06
CA MET A 37 -2.47 6.89 -2.61
C MET A 37 -3.04 5.59 -2.10
N VAL A 38 -2.21 4.81 -1.40
CA VAL A 38 -2.59 3.62 -0.66
C VAL A 38 -2.68 3.95 0.82
N GLU A 39 -3.83 3.68 1.39
CA GLU A 39 -4.10 3.80 2.82
C GLU A 39 -4.18 2.41 3.42
N VAL A 40 -3.42 2.16 4.48
CA VAL A 40 -3.43 0.89 5.19
C VAL A 40 -4.18 1.00 6.50
N LEU A 41 -4.94 -0.04 6.83
CA LEU A 41 -5.57 -0.26 8.13
C LEU A 41 -4.76 -1.32 8.87
N SER A 42 -4.24 -0.96 10.04
CA SER A 42 -3.62 -1.91 10.95
C SER A 42 -3.88 -1.50 12.40
N PRO A 43 -4.12 -2.46 13.32
CA PRO A 43 -4.21 -2.18 14.74
C PRO A 43 -2.88 -1.76 15.37
N PHE A 44 -1.77 -1.88 14.65
CA PHE A 44 -0.41 -1.61 15.12
C PHE A 44 0.30 -0.63 14.17
N GLU A 45 1.41 -0.05 14.60
CA GLU A 45 2.21 0.86 13.78
C GLU A 45 2.96 0.09 12.67
N VAL A 46 2.61 0.34 11.40
CA VAL A 46 3.17 -0.40 10.25
C VAL A 46 4.26 0.37 9.51
N GLY A 47 5.09 1.11 10.23
CA GLY A 47 6.11 2.00 9.64
C GLY A 47 7.11 1.24 8.76
N LEU A 48 7.52 0.04 9.18
CA LEU A 48 8.50 -0.79 8.47
C LEU A 48 7.92 -1.37 7.17
N GLU A 49 6.70 -1.86 7.22
CA GLU A 49 5.92 -2.36 6.08
C GLU A 49 5.76 -1.26 5.03
N LEU A 50 5.43 -0.04 5.48
CA LEU A 50 5.28 1.12 4.60
C LEU A 50 6.61 1.53 3.96
N ALA A 51 7.72 1.49 4.69
CA ALA A 51 9.05 1.72 4.12
C ALA A 51 9.41 0.65 3.07
N ALA A 52 9.20 -0.62 3.41
CA ALA A 52 9.44 -1.76 2.53
C ALA A 52 8.58 -1.71 1.25
N ALA A 53 7.35 -1.20 1.35
CA ALA A 53 6.47 -0.99 0.20
C ALA A 53 6.93 0.16 -0.70
N ARG A 54 7.44 1.25 -0.12
CA ARG A 54 8.04 2.37 -0.87
C ARG A 54 9.26 1.94 -1.68
N ASP A 55 10.11 1.09 -1.12
CA ASP A 55 11.28 0.57 -1.84
C ASP A 55 10.88 -0.25 -3.08
N ARG A 56 9.71 -0.90 -3.04
CA ARG A 56 9.17 -1.71 -4.14
C ARG A 56 8.28 -0.92 -5.11
N ALA A 57 7.95 0.33 -4.78
CA ALA A 57 7.09 1.19 -5.60
C ALA A 57 7.71 1.58 -6.95
N ARG A 58 9.04 1.62 -7.06
CA ARG A 58 9.74 2.03 -8.29
C ARG A 58 9.30 1.26 -9.54
N LEU A 59 9.04 -0.04 -9.40
CA LEU A 59 8.54 -0.86 -10.51
C LEU A 59 7.10 -0.49 -10.89
N PHE A 60 6.26 -0.17 -9.90
CA PHE A 60 4.91 0.31 -10.13
C PHE A 60 4.94 1.62 -10.93
N GLU A 61 5.77 2.58 -10.53
CA GLU A 61 5.88 3.87 -11.22
C GLU A 61 6.31 3.71 -12.67
N LYS A 62 7.29 2.84 -12.92
CA LYS A 62 7.76 2.52 -14.27
C LYS A 62 6.65 1.90 -15.15
N VAL A 63 5.84 1.00 -14.60
CA VAL A 63 4.83 0.24 -15.36
C VAL A 63 3.53 1.03 -15.56
N PHE A 64 3.12 1.81 -14.57
CA PHE A 64 1.85 2.53 -14.57
C PHE A 64 1.98 4.03 -14.86
N ALA A 65 3.20 4.56 -14.95
CA ALA A 65 3.47 6.00 -15.07
C ALA A 65 2.77 6.84 -13.98
N ARG A 66 2.63 6.25 -12.79
CA ARG A 66 1.95 6.84 -11.62
C ARG A 66 2.79 6.62 -10.38
N ARG A 67 2.99 7.69 -9.62
CA ARG A 67 3.60 7.66 -8.29
C ARG A 67 2.72 6.88 -7.32
N LEU A 68 3.33 6.04 -6.50
CA LEU A 68 2.62 5.28 -5.47
C LEU A 68 3.03 5.82 -4.09
N THR A 69 2.07 6.37 -3.36
CA THR A 69 2.28 6.90 -2.00
C THR A 69 1.52 6.07 -0.98
N PHE A 70 2.03 6.04 0.25
CA PHE A 70 1.50 5.20 1.32
C PHE A 70 1.33 5.97 2.62
N ARG A 71 0.20 5.76 3.28
CA ARG A 71 -0.06 6.25 4.64
C ARG A 71 -0.83 5.25 5.48
N GLN A 72 -0.62 5.27 6.79
CA GLN A 72 -1.52 4.65 7.75
C GLN A 72 -2.61 5.66 8.11
N GLY A 73 -3.76 5.56 7.45
CA GLY A 73 -4.82 6.59 7.49
C GLY A 73 -6.21 6.06 7.82
N LEU A 74 -6.44 4.76 7.64
CA LEU A 74 -7.70 4.13 7.98
C LEU A 74 -7.78 4.00 9.50
N LYS A 75 -8.51 4.90 10.16
CA LYS A 75 -9.05 4.61 11.49
C LYS A 75 -10.15 3.58 11.29
N LYS A 76 -10.15 2.49 12.08
CA LYS A 76 -11.26 1.52 12.12
C LYS A 76 -12.58 2.29 12.04
N PRO A 77 -13.51 2.00 11.11
CA PRO A 77 -14.84 2.59 11.19
C PRO A 77 -15.37 2.24 12.57
N SER A 78 -15.67 3.26 13.37
CA SER A 78 -16.34 3.07 14.65
C SER A 78 -17.59 2.27 14.35
N ARG A 79 -17.64 0.99 14.79
CA ARG A 79 -18.86 0.18 14.74
C ARG A 79 -19.92 1.02 15.44
N ARG A 80 -20.84 1.63 14.67
CA ARG A 80 -22.06 2.20 15.23
C ARG A 80 -22.81 0.99 15.81
N ARG A 81 -22.90 0.97 17.14
CA ARG A 81 -23.80 0.09 17.89
C ARG A 81 -25.23 0.47 17.58
#